data_AF-A0A497C1U5-F1
#
_entry.id   AF-A0A497C1U5-F1
#
_cell.length_a   1.000
_cell.length_b   1.000
_cell.length_c   1.000
_cell.angle_alpha   90.00
_cell.angle_beta   90.00
_cell.angle_gamma   90.00
#
_symmetry.space_group_name_H-M   'P 1'
#
loop_
_entity.id
_entity.type
_entity.pdbx_description
1 polymer ?
#
loop_
_entity_poly.entity_id
_entity_poly.type
_entity_poly.pdbx_seq_one_letter_code
_entity_poly.pdbx_strand_id
1 'polypeptide(L)'
;MNDQLSEQTKKLKKRYARTFHNDGLLDFFIGWALVSAGIYLLTSSIVFSFAGWMPILLIAPLKQHFVIPRFGYAKFLKPASIPRPILIGAGIIVSIGALLITFLGENQGSRAPLIVGLLGLALLFALDQGWNRTTVYAIFIPIFFIVGLGFRVLTPTIIILVGAVLMGLGVYLFVRFLKKYPAERGEGEGSS
;
A
#
# COMPACT_ATOMS: atom_id res chain seq x y z
N MET A 1 -31.30 -6.18 -25.65
CA MET A 1 -31.43 -5.98 -24.19
C MET A 1 -30.34 -6.69 -23.39
N ASN A 2 -29.89 -7.90 -23.79
CA ASN A 2 -28.78 -8.62 -23.12
C ASN A 2 -27.41 -7.91 -23.20
N ASP A 3 -27.08 -7.24 -24.30
CA ASP A 3 -25.76 -6.61 -24.44
C ASP A 3 -25.56 -5.40 -23.50
N GLN A 4 -26.61 -4.62 -23.26
CA GLN A 4 -26.56 -3.48 -22.34
C GLN A 4 -26.44 -3.92 -20.88
N LEU A 5 -27.11 -5.01 -20.49
CA LEU A 5 -26.94 -5.64 -19.17
C LEU A 5 -25.53 -6.22 -19.00
N SER A 6 -24.95 -6.79 -20.05
CA SER A 6 -23.55 -7.26 -20.04
C SER A 6 -22.55 -6.11 -19.87
N GLU A 7 -22.77 -4.99 -20.54
CA GLU A 7 -21.90 -3.81 -20.45
C GLU A 7 -22.01 -3.11 -19.09
N GLN A 8 -23.22 -3.02 -18.54
CA GLN A 8 -23.44 -2.49 -17.19
C GLN A 8 -22.78 -3.37 -16.13
N THR A 9 -22.92 -4.70 -16.21
CA THR A 9 -22.27 -5.64 -15.27
C THR A 9 -20.75 -5.63 -15.41
N LYS A 10 -20.19 -5.53 -16.62
CA LYS A 10 -18.74 -5.33 -16.82
C LYS A 10 -18.24 -4.03 -16.20
N LYS A 11 -18.95 -2.92 -16.39
CA LYS A 11 -18.63 -1.63 -15.77
C LYS A 11 -18.74 -1.69 -14.25
N LEU A 12 -19.73 -2.42 -13.72
CA LEU A 12 -19.91 -2.65 -12.29
C LEU A 12 -18.74 -3.46 -11.72
N LYS A 13 -18.37 -4.59 -12.34
CA LYS A 13 -17.21 -5.42 -11.97
C LYS A 13 -15.91 -4.64 -12.01
N LYS A 14 -15.69 -3.81 -13.04
CA LYS A 14 -14.48 -2.97 -13.15
C LYS A 14 -14.41 -1.91 -12.05
N ARG A 15 -15.55 -1.33 -11.65
CA ARG A 15 -15.62 -0.41 -10.50
C ARG A 15 -15.47 -1.14 -9.16
N TYR A 16 -16.05 -2.33 -9.05
CA TYR A 16 -15.94 -3.21 -7.89
C TYR A 16 -14.48 -3.56 -7.60
N ALA A 17 -13.75 -4.02 -8.62
CA ALA A 17 -12.32 -4.29 -8.52
C ALA A 17 -11.52 -3.05 -8.08
N ARG A 18 -11.81 -1.87 -8.65
CA ARG A 18 -11.09 -0.64 -8.28
C ARG A 18 -11.32 -0.17 -6.85
N THR A 19 -12.54 -0.30 -6.32
CA THR A 19 -12.82 0.06 -4.92
C THR A 19 -12.22 -0.97 -3.97
N PHE A 20 -12.29 -2.25 -4.33
CA PHE A 20 -11.69 -3.35 -3.57
C PHE A 20 -10.18 -3.22 -3.40
N HIS A 21 -9.47 -2.57 -4.33
CA HIS A 21 -8.03 -2.36 -4.23
C HIS A 21 -7.62 -0.99 -3.65
N ASN A 22 -8.56 -0.09 -3.36
CA ASN A 22 -8.31 1.26 -2.82
C ASN A 22 -8.63 1.37 -1.32
N ASP A 23 -8.84 0.25 -0.64
CA ASP A 23 -9.17 0.15 0.79
C ASP A 23 -7.96 0.41 1.72
N GLY A 24 -6.74 0.52 1.18
CA GLY A 24 -5.52 0.74 1.97
C GLY A 24 -4.95 -0.51 2.62
N LEU A 25 -5.72 -1.61 2.69
CA LEU A 25 -5.24 -2.90 3.19
C LEU A 25 -4.08 -3.42 2.36
N LEU A 26 -4.15 -3.26 1.03
CA LEU A 26 -3.08 -3.69 0.14
C LEU A 26 -1.76 -2.95 0.45
N ASP A 27 -1.81 -1.63 0.63
CA ASP A 27 -0.63 -0.81 0.96
C ASP A 27 -0.05 -1.24 2.32
N PHE A 28 -0.92 -1.53 3.29
CA PHE A 28 -0.52 -2.03 4.60
C PHE A 28 0.19 -3.39 4.51
N PHE A 29 -0.36 -4.35 3.78
CA PHE A 29 0.22 -5.69 3.65
C PHE A 29 1.53 -5.70 2.88
N ILE A 30 1.67 -4.85 1.85
CA ILE A 30 2.95 -4.66 1.16
C ILE A 30 3.98 -4.06 2.11
N GLY A 31 3.60 -3.02 2.87
CA GLY A 31 4.47 -2.42 3.86
C GLY A 31 4.93 -3.44 4.91
N TRP A 32 4.00 -4.28 5.40
CA TRP A 32 4.29 -5.37 6.34
C TRP A 32 5.33 -6.35 5.77
N ALA A 33 5.13 -6.80 4.53
CA ALA A 33 6.05 -7.72 3.87
C ALA A 33 7.46 -7.10 3.74
N LEU A 34 7.54 -5.81 3.38
CA LEU A 34 8.81 -5.09 3.30
C LEU A 34 9.49 -4.92 4.66
N VAL A 35 8.75 -4.54 5.70
CA VAL A 35 9.30 -4.45 7.07
C VAL A 35 9.83 -5.81 7.52
N SER A 36 9.05 -6.87 7.33
CA SER A 36 9.45 -8.23 7.70
C SER A 36 10.69 -8.68 6.93
N ALA A 37 10.74 -8.42 5.61
CA ALA A 37 11.91 -8.72 4.79
C ALA A 37 13.15 -7.93 5.24
N GLY A 38 12.99 -6.65 5.57
CA GLY A 38 14.08 -5.81 6.07
C GLY A 38 14.61 -6.29 7.43
N ILE A 39 13.74 -6.70 8.36
CA ILE A 39 14.16 -7.28 9.64
C ILE A 39 14.82 -8.64 9.45
N TYR A 40 14.32 -9.47 8.52
CA TYR A 40 14.98 -10.71 8.14
C TYR A 40 16.41 -10.45 7.65
N LEU A 41 16.63 -9.46 6.79
CA LEU A 41 17.96 -9.13 6.30
C LEU A 41 18.90 -8.59 7.39
N LEU A 42 18.38 -7.97 8.45
CA LEU A 42 19.18 -7.54 9.60
C LEU A 42 19.54 -8.69 10.54
N THR A 43 18.57 -9.56 10.83
CA THR A 43 18.67 -10.55 11.92
C THR A 43 19.01 -11.95 11.43
N SER A 44 18.86 -12.22 10.12
CA SER A 44 18.87 -13.55 9.51
C SER A 44 17.91 -14.55 10.15
N SER A 45 16.90 -14.08 10.90
CA SER A 45 15.96 -14.94 11.62
C SER A 45 14.80 -15.36 10.71
N ILE A 46 14.66 -16.66 10.51
CA ILE A 46 13.65 -17.25 9.62
C ILE A 46 12.21 -16.90 10.01
N VAL A 47 11.97 -16.56 11.28
CA VAL A 47 10.66 -16.12 11.79
C VAL A 47 10.15 -14.92 10.99
N PHE A 48 11.02 -13.97 10.64
CA PHE A 48 10.63 -12.78 9.86
C PHE A 48 10.40 -13.08 8.38
N SER A 49 10.98 -14.17 7.85
CA SER A 49 10.63 -14.66 6.51
C SER A 49 9.18 -15.15 6.49
N PHE A 50 8.80 -16.00 7.47
CA PHE A 50 7.42 -16.47 7.61
C PHE A 50 6.44 -15.34 7.93
N ALA A 51 6.81 -14.42 8.82
CA ALA A 51 5.99 -13.27 9.18
C ALA A 51 5.67 -12.38 7.97
N GLY A 52 6.59 -12.28 7.00
CA GLY A 52 6.37 -11.53 5.75
C GLY A 52 5.27 -12.11 4.86
N TRP A 53 5.04 -13.43 4.91
CA TRP A 53 3.99 -14.12 4.13
C TRP A 53 2.63 -14.18 4.84
N MET A 54 2.61 -14.03 6.16
CA MET A 54 1.38 -14.07 6.97
C MET A 54 0.24 -13.17 6.47
N PRO A 55 0.51 -11.94 5.97
CA PRO A 55 -0.48 -11.07 5.32
C PRO A 55 -1.38 -11.73 4.27
N ILE A 56 -0.86 -12.69 3.49
CA ILE A 56 -1.63 -13.35 2.43
C ILE A 56 -2.83 -14.10 3.00
N LEU A 57 -2.65 -14.73 4.17
CA LEU A 57 -3.72 -15.46 4.85
C LEU A 57 -4.75 -14.52 5.48
N LEU A 58 -4.33 -13.31 5.85
CA LEU A 58 -5.17 -12.33 6.54
C LEU A 58 -5.97 -11.45 5.57
N ILE A 59 -5.55 -11.29 4.31
CA ILE A 59 -6.25 -10.48 3.32
C ILE A 59 -7.71 -10.90 3.15
N ALA A 60 -7.97 -12.19 2.95
CA ALA A 60 -9.32 -12.68 2.69
C ALA A 60 -10.28 -12.44 3.88
N PRO A 61 -9.97 -12.87 5.12
CA PRO A 61 -10.87 -12.65 6.25
C PRO A 61 -11.03 -11.18 6.63
N LEU A 62 -9.97 -10.36 6.58
CA LEU A 62 -10.10 -8.92 6.86
C LEU A 62 -11.00 -8.23 5.83
N LYS A 63 -10.90 -8.60 4.55
CA LYS A 63 -11.77 -8.02 3.53
C LYS A 63 -13.21 -8.49 3.69
N GLN A 64 -13.43 -9.77 4.00
CA GLN A 64 -14.78 -10.29 4.27
C GLN A 64 -15.43 -9.61 5.47
N HIS A 65 -14.68 -9.31 6.52
CA HIS A 65 -15.23 -8.70 7.73
C HIS A 65 -15.41 -7.17 7.59
N PHE A 66 -14.44 -6.47 7.00
CA PHE A 66 -14.46 -5.02 6.96
C PHE A 66 -14.89 -4.43 5.62
N VAL A 67 -14.46 -4.99 4.50
CA VAL A 67 -14.63 -4.35 3.19
C VAL A 67 -15.94 -4.78 2.54
N ILE A 68 -16.28 -6.07 2.62
CA ILE A 68 -17.47 -6.65 1.97
C ILE A 68 -18.80 -6.08 2.50
N PRO A 69 -19.04 -5.96 3.82
CA PRO A 69 -20.31 -5.47 4.35
C PRO A 69 -20.57 -3.99 4.01
N ARG A 70 -19.52 -3.24 3.68
CA ARG A 70 -19.59 -1.79 3.41
C ARG A 70 -19.84 -1.47 1.93
N PHE A 71 -19.95 -2.48 1.07
CA PHE A 71 -20.25 -2.27 -0.35
C PHE A 71 -21.72 -1.94 -0.64
N GLY A 72 -22.66 -2.24 0.27
CA GLY A 72 -24.07 -1.88 0.14
C GLY A 72 -24.29 -0.37 0.02
N TYR A 73 -23.51 0.44 0.75
CA TYR A 73 -23.53 1.90 0.68
C TYR A 73 -22.70 2.52 -0.43
N ALA A 74 -21.90 1.73 -1.14
CA ALA A 74 -21.07 2.21 -2.23
C ALA A 74 -21.93 2.45 -3.48
N LYS A 75 -22.94 3.33 -3.40
CA LYS A 75 -23.45 4.08 -4.55
C LYS A 75 -22.30 4.97 -5.06
N PHE A 76 -21.41 4.32 -5.82
CA PHE A 76 -20.37 4.80 -6.72
C PHE A 76 -19.94 6.28 -6.62
N LEU A 77 -19.43 6.70 -5.46
CA LEU A 77 -18.64 7.92 -5.36
C LEU A 77 -17.22 7.66 -5.87
N LYS A 78 -16.68 8.68 -6.56
CA LYS A 78 -15.36 8.69 -7.23
C LYS A 78 -14.28 7.94 -6.42
N PRO A 79 -13.34 7.24 -7.11
CA PRO A 79 -12.24 6.51 -6.46
C PRO A 79 -11.58 7.40 -5.41
N ALA A 80 -11.34 6.85 -4.22
CA ALA A 80 -10.71 7.59 -3.14
C ALA A 80 -9.26 7.92 -3.56
N SER A 81 -9.07 9.12 -4.10
CA SER A 81 -7.74 9.64 -4.38
C SER A 81 -7.05 9.95 -3.05
N ILE A 82 -5.79 9.55 -2.96
CA ILE A 82 -4.92 9.95 -1.86
C ILE A 82 -4.70 11.45 -2.03
N PRO A 83 -4.92 12.28 -0.98
CA PRO A 83 -4.67 13.70 -1.13
C PRO A 83 -3.17 13.91 -1.39
N ARG A 84 -2.86 14.66 -2.45
CA ARG A 84 -1.50 15.05 -2.86
C ARG A 84 -0.57 15.42 -1.70
N PRO A 85 -0.97 16.23 -0.69
CA PRO A 85 -0.06 16.56 0.41
C PRO A 85 0.40 15.34 1.23
N ILE A 86 -0.41 14.28 1.34
CA ILE A 86 -0.03 13.07 2.06
C ILE A 86 0.95 12.23 1.25
N LEU A 87 0.75 12.15 -0.07
CA LEU A 87 1.72 11.52 -0.97
C LEU A 87 3.06 12.26 -0.91
N ILE A 88 3.04 13.59 -1.02
CA ILE A 88 4.24 14.44 -0.95
C ILE A 88 4.92 14.26 0.41
N GLY A 89 4.16 14.29 1.52
CA GLY A 89 4.68 14.05 2.86
C GLY A 89 5.37 12.68 3.00
N ALA A 90 4.76 11.62 2.49
CA ALA A 90 5.37 10.29 2.49
C ALA A 90 6.68 10.24 1.69
N GLY A 91 6.73 10.91 0.53
CA GLY A 91 7.95 11.00 -0.28
C GLY A 91 9.07 11.75 0.41
N ILE A 92 8.73 12.85 1.08
CA ILE A 92 9.67 13.63 1.88
C ILE A 92 10.22 12.77 3.04
N ILE A 93 9.36 12.04 3.75
CA ILE A 93 9.77 11.16 4.86
C ILE A 93 10.72 10.07 4.38
N VAL A 94 10.43 9.42 3.25
CA VAL A 94 11.32 8.40 2.66
C VAL A 94 12.66 9.02 2.26
N SER A 95 12.64 10.20 1.63
CA SER A 95 13.84 10.87 1.14
C SER A 95 14.74 11.35 2.28
N ILE A 96 14.17 12.02 3.28
CA ILE A 96 14.88 12.49 4.47
C ILE A 96 15.39 11.30 5.29
N GLY A 97 14.55 10.29 5.51
CA GLY A 97 14.96 9.09 6.25
C GLY A 97 16.10 8.35 5.55
N ALA A 98 16.07 8.20 4.23
CA ALA A 98 17.16 7.60 3.46
C ALA A 98 18.45 8.45 3.51
N LEU A 99 18.33 9.78 3.46
CA LEU A 99 19.46 10.71 3.64
C LEU A 99 20.08 10.56 5.02
N LEU A 100 19.26 10.55 6.09
CA LEU A 100 19.74 10.37 7.46
C LEU A 100 20.43 9.03 7.66
N ILE A 101 19.85 7.93 7.15
CA ILE A 101 20.44 6.59 7.22
C ILE A 101 21.78 6.52 6.48
N THR A 102 21.90 7.20 5.35
CA THR A 102 23.14 7.26 4.57
C THR A 102 24.19 8.12 5.26
N PHE A 103 23.80 9.26 5.82
CA PHE A 103 24.70 10.20 6.48
C PHE A 103 25.25 9.65 7.81
N LEU A 104 24.41 8.92 8.55
CA LEU A 104 24.77 8.30 9.83
C LEU A 104 25.40 6.90 9.67
N GLY A 105 25.28 6.28 8.50
CA GLY A 105 25.82 4.95 8.23
C GLY A 105 27.22 5.03 7.62
N GLU A 106 28.21 4.43 8.27
CA GLU A 106 29.65 4.54 7.93
C GLU A 106 30.08 4.00 6.55
N ASN A 107 29.19 3.56 5.67
CA ASN A 107 29.60 2.82 4.45
C ASN A 107 28.66 2.92 3.24
N GLN A 108 27.87 3.99 3.12
CA GLN A 108 26.93 4.11 2.00
C GLN A 108 27.39 5.17 1.00
N GLY A 109 27.67 4.72 -0.23
CA GLY A 109 28.04 5.60 -1.34
C GLY A 109 27.00 6.71 -1.52
N SER A 110 27.47 7.92 -1.83
CA SER A 110 26.70 9.17 -1.92
C SER A 110 25.46 9.16 -2.83
N ARG A 111 25.26 8.09 -3.61
CA ARG A 111 24.17 7.92 -4.59
C ARG A 111 22.93 7.22 -4.02
N ALA A 112 23.04 6.54 -2.87
CA ALA A 112 21.95 5.77 -2.28
C ALA A 112 20.68 6.60 -1.96
N PRO A 113 20.77 7.78 -1.31
CA PRO A 113 19.59 8.58 -1.00
C PRO A 113 18.89 9.13 -2.25
N LEU A 114 19.68 9.48 -3.28
CA LEU A 114 19.16 9.97 -4.56
C LEU A 114 18.32 8.91 -5.26
N ILE A 115 18.84 7.68 -5.36
CA ILE A 115 18.13 6.58 -6.04
C ILE A 115 16.86 6.19 -5.26
N VAL A 116 16.93 6.12 -3.92
CA VAL A 116 15.78 5.78 -3.08
C VAL A 116 14.72 6.89 -3.12
N GLY A 117 15.13 8.16 -3.07
CA GLY A 117 14.23 9.29 -3.22
C GLY A 117 13.56 9.31 -4.59
N LEU A 118 14.31 9.02 -5.66
CA LEU A 118 13.79 8.98 -7.03
C LEU A 118 12.83 7.82 -7.26
N LEU A 119 13.13 6.64 -6.71
CA LEU A 119 12.21 5.50 -6.70
C LEU A 119 10.96 5.80 -5.87
N GLY A 120 11.11 6.38 -4.68
CA GLY A 120 9.99 6.80 -3.84
C GLY A 120 9.09 7.82 -4.55
N LEU A 121 9.67 8.83 -5.20
CA LEU A 121 8.93 9.81 -6.00
C LEU A 121 8.23 9.17 -7.20
N ALA A 122 8.89 8.23 -7.90
CA ALA A 122 8.28 7.51 -9.02
C ALA A 122 7.07 6.69 -8.58
N LEU A 123 7.15 6.02 -7.42
CA LEU A 123 6.01 5.30 -6.84
C LEU A 123 4.84 6.25 -6.53
N LEU A 124 5.13 7.38 -5.90
CA LEU A 124 4.11 8.36 -5.51
C LEU A 124 3.47 9.03 -6.71
N PHE A 125 4.25 9.32 -7.75
CA PHE A 125 3.75 9.86 -9.02
C PHE A 125 2.84 8.86 -9.74
N ALA A 126 3.21 7.58 -9.75
CA ALA A 126 2.37 6.52 -10.30
C ALA A 126 1.05 6.37 -9.52
N LEU A 127 1.07 6.57 -8.20
CA LEU A 127 -0.13 6.59 -7.36
C LEU A 127 -1.01 7.84 -7.58
N ASP A 128 -0.44 9.03 -7.83
CA ASP A 128 -1.22 10.25 -8.14
C ASP A 128 -1.90 10.20 -9.52
N GLN A 129 -1.25 9.60 -10.51
CA GLN A 129 -1.79 9.39 -11.87
C GLN A 129 -3.03 8.47 -11.92
N GLY A 130 -3.45 7.90 -10.78
CA GLY A 130 -4.65 7.06 -10.70
C GLY A 130 -4.47 5.69 -11.36
N TRP A 131 -3.22 5.23 -11.52
CA TRP A 131 -2.92 3.88 -11.98
C TRP A 131 -3.44 2.86 -10.97
N ASN A 132 -3.74 1.65 -11.44
CA ASN A 132 -4.21 0.59 -10.55
C ASN A 132 -3.10 0.26 -9.54
N ARG A 133 -3.36 0.43 -8.24
CA ARG A 133 -2.37 0.21 -7.17
C ARG A 133 -1.71 -1.16 -7.29
N THR A 134 -2.48 -2.19 -7.58
CA THR A 134 -1.96 -3.55 -7.78
C THR A 134 -0.92 -3.61 -8.90
N THR A 135 -1.16 -2.91 -10.02
CA THR A 135 -0.23 -2.86 -11.16
C THR A 135 1.01 -2.04 -10.82
N VAL A 136 0.83 -0.90 -10.13
CA VAL A 136 1.95 -0.07 -9.68
C VAL A 136 2.89 -0.88 -8.79
N TYR A 137 2.37 -1.59 -7.78
CA TYR A 137 3.20 -2.40 -6.90
C TYR A 137 3.80 -3.63 -7.57
N ALA A 138 3.05 -4.30 -8.45
CA ALA A 138 3.55 -5.47 -9.18
C ALA A 138 4.76 -5.15 -10.06
N ILE A 139 4.84 -3.92 -10.58
CA ILE A 139 5.98 -3.45 -11.38
C ILE A 139 7.05 -2.82 -10.48
N PHE A 140 6.64 -1.99 -9.52
CA PHE A 140 7.56 -1.22 -8.70
C PHE A 140 8.36 -2.07 -7.73
N ILE A 141 7.77 -3.08 -7.08
CA ILE A 141 8.49 -3.91 -6.10
C ILE A 141 9.65 -4.67 -6.76
N PRO A 142 9.47 -5.38 -7.88
CA PRO A 142 10.59 -6.02 -8.57
C PRO A 142 11.67 -5.02 -8.99
N ILE A 143 11.30 -3.86 -9.55
CA ILE A 143 12.26 -2.83 -9.95
C ILE A 143 13.02 -2.30 -8.73
N PHE A 144 12.34 -2.06 -7.62
CA PHE A 144 12.93 -1.59 -6.38
C PHE A 144 13.99 -2.56 -5.85
N PHE A 145 13.72 -3.87 -5.90
CA PHE A 145 14.71 -4.88 -5.50
C PHE A 145 15.83 -5.07 -6.52
N ILE A 146 15.53 -5.10 -7.83
CA ILE A 146 16.54 -5.28 -8.89
C ILE A 146 17.51 -4.10 -8.91
N VAL A 147 16.99 -2.87 -8.93
CA VAL A 147 17.80 -1.65 -8.91
C VAL A 147 18.46 -1.49 -7.53
N GLY A 148 17.70 -1.70 -6.46
CA GLY A 148 18.20 -1.55 -5.10
C GLY A 148 19.37 -2.47 -4.76
N LEU A 149 19.23 -3.77 -5.04
CA LEU A 149 20.28 -4.76 -4.79
C LEU A 149 21.39 -4.66 -5.84
N GLY A 150 21.05 -4.42 -7.11
CA GLY A 150 22.02 -4.31 -8.20
C GLY A 150 23.02 -3.17 -8.01
N PHE A 151 22.57 -2.02 -7.48
CA PHE A 151 23.44 -0.89 -7.17
C PHE A 151 23.97 -0.88 -5.72
N ARG A 152 23.67 -1.91 -4.92
CA ARG A 152 23.99 -1.99 -3.46
C ARG A 152 23.49 -0.80 -2.66
N VAL A 153 22.35 -0.25 -3.07
CA VAL A 153 21.70 0.93 -2.47
C VAL A 153 20.66 0.51 -1.44
N LEU A 154 20.04 -0.66 -1.61
CA LEU A 154 19.04 -1.18 -0.68
C LEU A 154 19.74 -1.74 0.56
N THR A 155 19.82 -0.95 1.62
CA THR A 155 20.13 -1.46 2.95
C THR A 155 18.88 -1.97 3.64
N PRO A 156 19.00 -2.94 4.56
CA PRO A 156 17.87 -3.46 5.30
C PRO A 156 17.07 -2.36 6.03
N THR A 157 17.76 -1.35 6.57
CA THR A 157 17.15 -0.18 7.21
C THR A 157 16.31 0.67 6.26
N ILE A 158 16.75 0.86 5.01
CA ILE A 158 15.98 1.55 3.98
C ILE A 158 14.73 0.75 3.59
N ILE A 159 14.84 -0.57 3.48
CA ILE A 159 13.70 -1.44 3.19
C ILE A 159 12.65 -1.35 4.32
N ILE A 160 13.10 -1.35 5.57
CA ILE A 160 12.22 -1.17 6.75
C ILE A 160 11.56 0.20 6.70
N LEU A 161 12.31 1.27 6.41
CA LEU A 161 11.76 2.63 6.33
C LEU A 161 10.66 2.73 5.27
N VAL A 162 10.92 2.25 4.05
CA VAL A 162 9.93 2.25 2.96
C VAL A 162 8.71 1.42 3.34
N GLY A 163 8.93 0.24 3.91
CA GLY A 163 7.85 -0.62 4.39
C GLY A 163 6.99 0.05 5.47
N ALA A 164 7.61 0.71 6.44
CA ALA A 164 6.91 1.41 7.53
C ALA A 164 6.08 2.58 7.00
N VAL A 165 6.60 3.35 6.03
CA VAL A 165 5.85 4.45 5.38
C VAL A 165 4.64 3.89 4.63
N LEU A 166 4.80 2.79 3.88
CA LEU A 166 3.68 2.14 3.18
C LEU A 166 2.65 1.56 4.16
N MET A 167 3.09 0.98 5.28
CA MET A 167 2.17 0.55 6.35
C MET A 167 1.36 1.73 6.89
N GLY A 168 2.01 2.84 7.22
CA GLY A 168 1.35 4.05 7.72
C GLY A 168 0.35 4.63 6.72
N LEU A 169 0.71 4.69 5.44
CA LEU A 169 -0.19 5.09 4.36
C LEU A 169 -1.39 4.14 4.25
N GLY A 170 -1.16 2.82 4.33
CA GLY A 170 -2.21 1.82 4.28
C GLY A 170 -3.20 1.93 5.43
N VAL A 171 -2.71 2.10 6.67
CA VAL A 171 -3.55 2.35 7.85
C VAL A 171 -4.36 3.64 7.67
N TYR A 172 -3.72 4.73 7.25
CA TYR A 172 -4.42 6.00 7.02
C TYR A 172 -5.55 5.85 6.00
N LEU A 173 -5.29 5.17 4.87
CA LEU A 173 -6.27 4.96 3.82
C LEU A 173 -7.39 4.02 4.27
N PHE A 174 -7.06 3.00 5.05
CA PHE A 174 -8.04 2.10 5.63
C PHE A 174 -8.96 2.84 6.62
N VAL A 175 -8.42 3.62 7.56
CA VAL A 175 -9.22 4.42 8.49
C VAL A 175 -10.10 5.42 7.74
N ARG A 176 -9.55 6.08 6.72
CA ARG A 176 -10.32 7.00 5.87
C ARG A 176 -11.43 6.27 5.10
N PHE A 177 -11.16 5.06 4.62
CA PHE A 177 -12.16 4.20 3.98
C PHE A 177 -13.28 3.84 4.96
N LEU A 178 -12.95 3.41 6.19
CA LEU A 178 -13.92 3.11 7.23
C LEU A 178 -14.80 4.31 7.59
N LYS A 179 -14.21 5.50 7.71
CA LYS A 179 -14.96 6.75 7.97
C LYS A 179 -15.86 7.15 6.81
N LYS A 180 -15.41 6.94 5.57
CA LYS A 180 -16.15 7.29 4.36
C LYS A 180 -17.31 6.32 4.07
N TYR A 181 -17.16 5.06 4.45
CA TYR A 181 -18.14 3.99 4.25
C TYR A 181 -18.49 3.35 5.60
N PRO A 182 -19.33 3.98 6.45
CA PRO A 182 -19.77 3.35 7.69
C PRO A 182 -20.49 2.02 7.42
N ALA A 183 -20.33 1.06 8.34
CA ALA A 183 -21.09 -0.19 8.25
C ALA A 183 -22.56 0.09 8.57
N GLU A 184 -23.45 -0.62 7.90
CA GLU A 184 -24.90 -0.49 8.08
C GLU A 184 -25.18 -0.89 9.52
N ARG A 185 -25.61 0.08 10.33
CA ARG A 185 -26.14 -0.24 11.66
C ARG A 185 -27.42 -1.00 11.33
N GLY A 186 -27.40 -2.33 11.50
CA GLY A 186 -28.55 -3.16 11.19
C GLY A 186 -29.80 -2.51 11.79
N GLU A 187 -30.87 -2.48 11.01
CA GLU A 187 -32.21 -2.09 11.44
C GLU A 187 -32.67 -3.02 12.58
N GLY A 188 -32.14 -2.78 13.78
CA GLY A 188 -32.32 -3.61 14.97
C GLY A 188 -32.10 -2.87 16.30
N GLU A 189 -31.84 -1.56 16.28
CA GLU A 189 -31.90 -0.69 17.47
C GLU A 189 -33.14 0.22 17.41
N GLY A 190 -34.29 -0.39 17.14
CA GLY A 190 -35.60 0.26 17.13
C GLY A 190 -36.65 -0.64 17.77
N SER A 191 -36.52 -0.91 19.07
CA SER A 191 -37.59 -1.21 20.04
C SER A 191 -37.02 -1.93 21.26
N SER A 192 -36.75 -1.19 22.32
CA SER A 192 -36.79 -1.66 23.70
C SER A 192 -37.16 -0.48 24.58
#